data_AF-A0A2W5RL15-F1
#
_entry.id   AF-A0A2W5RL15-F1
#
_cell.length_a   1.000
_cell.length_b   1.000
_cell.length_c   1.000
_cell.angle_alpha   90.00
_cell.angle_beta   90.00
_cell.angle_gamma   90.00
#
_symmetry.space_group_name_H-M   'P 1'
#
loop_
_entity.id
_entity.type
_entity.pdbx_description
1 polymer ?
#
loop_
_entity_poly.entity_id
_entity_poly.type
_entity_poly.pdbx_seq_one_letter_code
_entity_poly.pdbx_strand_id
1 'polypeptide(L)'
;MLLPQNIVLSALDSDTQVKTVEWHDLHLPVYAISRPDQMEGVALVIEGDDASQRFALMCNEMPKSIRLRISEIVDDESPVNDPTIFQLVRMGDETYHVPNLNKIQTSLGL
;
A
#
# COMPACT_ATOMS: atom_id res chain seq x y z
N MET A 1 -2.06 6.04 5.34
CA MET A 1 -2.26 4.58 5.21
C MET A 1 -1.49 3.88 6.31
N LEU A 2 -2.03 2.79 6.88
CA LEU A 2 -1.30 1.86 7.73
C LEU A 2 -1.30 0.48 7.05
N LEU A 3 -0.13 -0.17 7.04
CA LEU A 3 0.06 -1.48 6.43
C LEU A 3 0.88 -2.34 7.40
N PRO A 4 0.52 -3.61 7.61
CA PRO A 4 1.36 -4.55 8.32
C PRO A 4 2.73 -4.70 7.64
N GLN A 5 3.82 -4.63 8.39
CA GLN A 5 5.16 -4.73 7.81
C GLN A 5 5.45 -6.13 7.23
N ASN A 6 4.80 -7.17 7.75
CA ASN A 6 5.06 -8.55 7.35
C ASN A 6 4.62 -8.89 5.92
N ILE A 7 3.77 -8.06 5.31
CA ILE A 7 3.34 -8.24 3.91
C ILE A 7 4.18 -7.43 2.92
N VAL A 8 5.17 -6.66 3.39
CA VAL A 8 6.11 -5.94 2.54
C VAL A 8 7.33 -6.82 2.30
N LEU A 9 7.50 -7.30 1.06
CA LEU A 9 8.60 -8.19 0.69
C LEU A 9 9.87 -7.42 0.34
N SER A 10 9.73 -6.24 -0.28
CA SER A 10 10.86 -5.41 -0.71
C SER A 10 10.44 -3.96 -0.89
N ALA A 11 11.42 -3.06 -0.92
CA ALA A 11 11.25 -1.67 -1.28
C ALA A 11 12.27 -1.35 -2.37
N LEU A 12 11.81 -0.79 -3.49
CA LEU A 12 12.61 -0.49 -4.67
C LEU A 12 12.52 1.01 -4.95
N ASP A 13 13.64 1.65 -5.23
CA ASP A 13 13.63 3.00 -5.79
C ASP A 13 13.11 2.92 -7.24
N SER A 14 12.16 3.77 -7.59
CA SER A 14 11.52 3.72 -8.90
C SER A 14 10.92 5.07 -9.29
N ASP A 15 10.76 5.29 -10.59
CA ASP A 15 10.01 6.43 -11.10
C ASP A 15 8.52 6.27 -10.72
N THR A 16 7.89 7.33 -10.22
CA THR A 16 6.50 7.26 -9.70
C THR A 16 5.44 6.99 -10.77
N GLN A 17 5.76 7.23 -12.03
CA GLN A 17 4.82 7.16 -13.16
C GLN A 17 4.86 5.83 -13.92
N VAL A 18 5.55 4.82 -13.38
CA VAL A 18 5.62 3.50 -14.01
C VAL A 18 4.37 2.67 -13.72
N LYS A 19 3.91 1.92 -14.72
CA LYS A 19 2.79 0.99 -14.57
C LYS A 19 3.20 -0.36 -14.01
N THR A 20 4.49 -0.69 -14.12
CA THR A 20 5.07 -1.95 -13.68
C THR A 20 6.45 -1.72 -13.13
N VAL A 21 6.85 -2.50 -12.13
CA VAL A 21 8.23 -2.57 -11.64
C VAL A 21 8.79 -3.97 -11.82
N GLU A 22 10.09 -4.06 -12.09
CA GLU A 22 10.81 -5.33 -12.16
C GLU A 22 11.24 -5.73 -10.74
N TRP A 23 10.86 -6.94 -10.32
CA TRP A 23 11.27 -7.50 -9.03
C TRP A 23 11.61 -8.98 -9.22
N HIS A 24 12.90 -9.30 -9.07
CA HIS A 24 13.45 -10.55 -9.59
C HIS A 24 13.09 -10.70 -11.08
N ASP A 25 12.66 -11.88 -11.54
CA ASP A 25 12.28 -12.11 -12.94
C ASP A 25 10.78 -11.78 -13.23
N LEU A 26 10.11 -11.04 -12.34
CA LEU A 26 8.68 -10.70 -12.44
C LEU A 26 8.46 -9.22 -12.74
N HIS A 27 7.46 -8.94 -13.57
CA HIS A 27 6.96 -7.58 -13.81
C HIS A 27 5.68 -7.39 -13.00
N LEU A 28 5.78 -6.67 -11.88
CA LEU A 28 4.67 -6.47 -10.97
C LEU A 28 3.88 -5.23 -11.36
N PRO A 29 2.54 -5.30 -11.43
CA PRO A 29 1.72 -4.12 -11.67
C PRO A 29 1.82 -3.16 -10.49
N VAL A 30 1.77 -1.86 -10.79
CA VAL A 30 1.91 -0.79 -9.80
C VAL A 30 0.56 -0.16 -9.51
N TYR A 31 0.25 -0.05 -8.22
CA TYR A 31 -0.82 0.79 -7.71
C TYR A 31 -0.24 2.04 -7.07
N ALA A 32 -0.53 3.21 -7.66
CA ALA A 32 -0.03 4.48 -7.17
C ALA A 32 -0.91 5.03 -6.04
N ILE A 33 -0.31 5.22 -4.86
CA ILE A 33 -0.98 5.87 -3.72
C ILE A 33 -0.77 7.39 -3.76
N SER A 34 0.18 7.87 -4.55
CA SER A 34 0.66 9.25 -4.52
C SER A 34 0.25 10.09 -5.72
N ARG A 35 0.52 11.39 -5.60
CA ARG A 35 0.22 12.41 -6.61
C ARG A 35 1.25 12.38 -7.75
N PRO A 36 0.83 12.71 -9.00
CA PRO A 36 1.68 12.61 -10.20
C PRO A 36 2.79 13.65 -10.30
N ASP A 37 2.91 14.55 -9.32
CA ASP A 37 3.78 15.72 -9.30
C ASP A 37 5.21 15.46 -8.78
N GLN A 38 5.48 14.29 -8.20
CA GLN A 38 6.83 13.85 -7.82
C GLN A 38 7.32 12.78 -8.79
N MET A 39 8.57 12.86 -9.25
CA MET A 39 9.12 11.96 -10.28
C MET A 39 9.78 10.71 -9.69
N GLU A 40 10.41 10.83 -8.52
CA GLU A 40 11.07 9.73 -7.82
C GLU A 40 10.19 9.26 -6.66
N GLY A 41 10.17 7.94 -6.44
CA GLY A 41 9.41 7.32 -5.38
C GLY A 41 9.97 5.96 -4.98
N VAL A 42 9.27 5.34 -4.04
CA VAL A 42 9.57 4.01 -3.52
C VAL A 42 8.42 3.07 -3.85
N ALA A 43 8.70 2.02 -4.61
CA ALA A 43 7.79 0.94 -4.89
C ALA A 43 7.92 -0.15 -3.82
N LEU A 44 6.89 -0.34 -3.01
CA LEU A 44 6.82 -1.39 -2.00
C LEU A 44 6.20 -2.64 -2.62
N VAL A 45 6.95 -3.73 -2.68
CA VAL A 45 6.43 -5.02 -3.16
C VAL A 45 5.58 -5.65 -2.08
N ILE A 46 4.30 -5.86 -2.38
CA ILE A 46 3.30 -6.40 -1.47
C ILE A 46 3.04 -7.87 -1.77
N GLU A 47 3.01 -8.68 -0.72
CA GLU A 47 2.61 -10.08 -0.75
C GLU A 47 1.11 -10.20 -1.09
N GLY A 48 0.79 -11.15 -1.97
CA GLY A 48 -0.59 -11.62 -2.20
C GLY A 48 -0.75 -13.06 -1.72
N ASP A 49 -1.96 -13.62 -1.80
CA ASP A 49 -2.20 -15.00 -1.36
C ASP A 49 -1.38 -16.02 -2.16
N ASP A 50 -1.05 -15.68 -3.42
CA ASP A 50 -0.08 -16.41 -4.23
C ASP A 50 0.93 -15.46 -4.93
N ALA A 51 1.92 -16.07 -5.61
CA ALA A 51 2.96 -15.31 -6.30
C ALA A 51 2.46 -14.46 -7.47
N SER A 52 1.33 -14.83 -8.10
CA SER A 52 0.72 -14.08 -9.21
C SER A 52 -0.07 -12.86 -8.74
N GLN A 53 -0.51 -12.85 -7.48
CA GLN A 53 -1.22 -11.75 -6.86
C GLN A 53 -0.33 -10.69 -6.23
N ARG A 54 0.99 -10.79 -6.42
CA ARG A 54 1.94 -9.77 -5.97
C ARG A 54 1.82 -8.52 -6.83
N PHE A 55 1.96 -7.38 -6.18
CA PHE A 55 1.94 -6.08 -6.84
C PHE A 55 2.83 -5.10 -6.09
N ALA A 56 3.05 -3.93 -6.68
CA ALA A 56 3.82 -2.87 -6.06
C ALA A 56 2.93 -1.68 -5.68
N LEU A 57 3.10 -1.18 -4.47
CA LEU A 57 2.53 0.09 -4.01
C LEU A 57 3.54 1.21 -4.24
N MET A 58 3.22 2.14 -5.13
CA MET A 58 4.07 3.32 -5.35
C MET A 58 3.80 4.37 -4.29
N CYS A 59 4.86 4.71 -3.57
CA CYS A 59 4.91 5.74 -2.55
C CYS A 59 5.87 6.85 -2.99
N ASN A 60 5.64 8.07 -2.53
CA ASN A 60 6.54 9.20 -2.82
C ASN A 60 7.87 9.10 -2.06
N GLU A 61 7.86 8.49 -0.88
CA GLU A 61 9.02 8.31 -0.03
C GLU A 61 8.90 7.00 0.73
N MET A 62 10.02 6.55 1.31
CA MET A 62 10.04 5.36 2.15
C MET A 62 9.10 5.55 3.36
N PRO A 63 8.08 4.68 3.56
CA PRO A 63 7.18 4.83 4.68
C PRO A 63 7.91 4.65 6.01
N LYS A 64 7.43 5.36 7.03
CA LYS A 64 7.96 5.22 8.39
C LYS A 64 7.45 3.91 9.01
N SER A 65 8.37 3.10 9.53
CA SER A 65 8.00 1.95 10.37
C SER A 65 7.69 2.42 11.78
N ILE A 66 6.55 1.97 12.31
CA ILE A 66 6.09 2.26 13.67
C ILE A 66 5.66 0.97 14.35
N ARG A 67 5.99 0.82 15.63
CA ARG A 67 5.53 -0.32 16.43
C ARG A 67 4.29 0.09 17.21
N LEU A 68 3.17 -0.54 16.91
CA LEU A 68 1.88 -0.28 17.54
C LEU A 68 1.36 -1.53 18.25
N ARG A 69 0.67 -1.32 19.36
CA ARG A 69 -0.17 -2.34 20.00
C ARG A 69 -1.57 -2.25 19.41
N ILE A 70 -2.26 -3.39 19.34
CA ILE A 70 -3.66 -3.44 18.87
C ILE A 70 -4.55 -2.47 19.67
N SER A 71 -4.28 -2.30 20.97
CA SER A 71 -5.00 -1.36 21.83
C SER A 71 -4.76 0.13 21.54
N GLU A 72 -3.75 0.47 20.76
CA GLU A 72 -3.42 1.85 20.37
C GLU A 72 -4.10 2.26 19.06
N ILE A 73 -4.79 1.33 18.41
CA ILE A 73 -5.54 1.53 17.17
C ILE A 73 -7.00 1.28 17.49
N VAL A 74 -7.85 2.25 17.15
CA VAL A 74 -9.30 2.11 17.31
C VAL A 74 -9.99 2.30 15.97
N ASP A 75 -11.08 1.56 15.76
CA ASP A 75 -11.88 1.68 14.54
C ASP A 75 -12.57 3.04 14.51
N ASP A 76 -12.53 3.69 13.35
CA ASP A 76 -13.29 4.89 13.04
C ASP A 76 -14.50 4.48 12.20
N GLU A 77 -15.69 4.55 12.80
CA GLU A 77 -16.98 4.15 12.20
C GLU A 77 -17.48 5.14 11.13
N SER A 78 -16.67 6.13 10.74
CA SER A 78 -16.99 7.04 9.66
C SER A 78 -17.19 6.27 8.34
N PRO A 79 -18.17 6.67 7.50
CA PRO A 79 -18.44 5.97 6.25
C PRO A 79 -17.26 6.09 5.29
N VAL A 80 -16.87 4.96 4.71
CA VAL A 80 -15.83 4.87 3.68
C VAL A 80 -16.47 4.79 2.31
N ASN A 81 -16.22 5.80 1.47
CA ASN A 81 -16.75 5.86 0.10
C ASN A 81 -15.77 5.30 -0.95
N ASP A 82 -14.52 5.05 -0.57
CA ASP A 82 -13.48 4.53 -1.46
C ASP A 82 -13.34 3.01 -1.27
N PRO A 83 -13.61 2.19 -2.30
CA PRO A 83 -13.53 0.73 -2.19
C PRO A 83 -12.11 0.20 -1.95
N THR A 84 -11.08 1.01 -2.21
CA THR A 84 -9.67 0.66 -1.97
C THR A 84 -9.27 0.86 -0.51
N ILE A 85 -10.16 1.41 0.32
CA ILE A 85 -10.02 1.52 1.77
C ILE A 85 -10.90 0.45 2.43
N PHE A 86 -10.29 -0.38 3.27
CA PHE A 86 -11.00 -1.39 4.03
C PHE A 86 -11.67 -0.79 5.27
N GLN A 87 -10.91 -0.01 6.04
CA GLN A 87 -11.35 0.55 7.32
C GLN A 87 -10.59 1.84 7.62
N LEU A 88 -11.27 2.82 8.20
CA LEU A 88 -10.62 3.97 8.83
C LEU A 88 -10.30 3.62 10.27
N VAL A 89 -9.12 4.03 10.74
CA VAL A 89 -8.66 3.79 12.10
C VAL A 89 -8.05 5.05 12.66
N ARG A 90 -8.14 5.23 13.97
CA ARG A 90 -7.50 6.33 14.68
C ARG A 90 -6.34 5.81 15.51
N MET A 91 -5.26 6.58 15.48
CA MET A 91 -4.08 6.38 16.32
C MET A 91 -3.75 7.71 16.98
N GLY A 92 -4.11 7.84 18.26
CA GLY A 92 -4.10 9.13 18.95
C GLY A 92 -5.09 10.12 18.32
N ASP A 93 -4.58 11.26 17.90
CA ASP A 93 -5.38 12.34 17.29
C ASP A 93 -5.40 12.30 15.75
N GLU A 94 -4.67 11.35 15.16
CA GLU A 94 -4.53 11.21 13.71
C GLU A 94 -5.39 10.06 13.17
N THR A 95 -6.05 10.29 12.04
CA THR A 95 -6.83 9.28 11.33
C THR A 95 -6.00 8.68 10.19
N TYR A 96 -5.97 7.36 10.14
CA TYR A 96 -5.35 6.57 9.10
C TYR A 96 -6.39 5.68 8.44
N HIS A 97 -5.99 5.03 7.35
CA HIS A 97 -6.80 4.03 6.67
C HIS A 97 -5.98 2.76 6.47
N VAL A 98 -6.65 1.61 6.59
CA VAL A 98 -6.14 0.30 6.21
C VAL A 98 -6.56 0.04 4.75
N PRO A 99 -5.63 -0.27 3.84
CA PRO A 99 -5.97 -0.53 2.44
C PRO A 99 -6.71 -1.85 2.28
N ASN A 100 -7.63 -1.90 1.32
CA ASN A 100 -8.28 -3.12 0.87
C ASN A 100 -7.45 -3.75 -0.25
N LEU A 101 -6.51 -4.62 0.13
CA LEU A 101 -5.56 -5.24 -0.80
C LEU A 101 -6.27 -6.03 -1.91
N ASN A 102 -7.34 -6.75 -1.58
CA ASN A 102 -8.13 -7.51 -2.56
C ASN A 102 -8.73 -6.58 -3.61
N LYS A 103 -9.29 -5.42 -3.20
CA LYS A 103 -9.85 -4.46 -4.15
C LYS A 103 -8.78 -3.79 -5.00
N ILE A 104 -7.61 -3.53 -4.42
CA ILE A 104 -6.46 -3.00 -5.15
C ILE A 104 -5.99 -4.03 -6.19
N GLN A 105 -5.79 -5.28 -5.81
CA GLN A 105 -5.41 -6.38 -6.72
C GLN A 105 -6.40 -6.53 -7.88
N THR A 106 -7.71 -6.59 -7.57
CA THR A 106 -8.75 -6.65 -8.61
C THR A 106 -8.70 -5.44 -9.54
N SER A 107 -8.40 -4.24 -9.04
CA SER A 107 -8.25 -3.04 -9.88
C SER A 107 -7.05 -3.10 -10.83
N LEU A 108 -6.02 -3.88 -10.47
CA LEU A 108 -4.85 -4.16 -11.29
C LEU A 108 -5.05 -5.36 -12.24
N GLY A 109 -6.18 -6.06 -12.15
CA GLY A 109 -6.48 -7.25 -12.95
C GLY A 109 -5.85 -8.55 -12.43
N LEU A 110 -5.53 -8.59 -11.13
CA LEU A 110 -5.03 -9.78 -10.42
C LEU A 110 -6.15 -10.53 -9.69
#